data_AF-A0A4U9IFX8-F1
#
_entry.id   AF-A0A4U9IFX8-F1
#
_cell.length_a   1.000
_cell.length_b   1.000
_cell.length_c   1.000
_cell.angle_alpha   90.00
_cell.angle_beta   90.00
_cell.angle_gamma   90.00
#
_symmetry.space_group_name_H-M   'P 1'
#
loop_
_entity.id
_entity.type
_entity.pdbx_description
1 polymer ?
#
loop_
_entity_poly.entity_id
_entity_poly.type
_entity_poly.pdbx_seq_one_letter_code
_entity_poly.pdbx_strand_id
1 'polypeptide(L)'
;MNKNLYRIVFNKARGMLMVVADIARSGRAGSSRSSGIGHTHSQLIGKVSAISLSLWLAMGAVQTAQAAIVADAGAPKNQQPTVVNSANGTPQVNIQTPSGAGVSRNNYTQFDVDSKGAILNNSHKNVQTNLGGMVAGNPWLAKGEAKVILNEVSSRDPSKLNGMIEVAGKKAQVVIANPSGITCSGCGFINANRATLTTGQPQMKDGALTGFNVERGEVVVDGAGMDTSGADYTDIIARSVKVNAGLWAKDLKVTTGRNKVDAAHEVIEKGSDDPATRPQLAVDVASLGGMYAGKIRMVGTESGVGVRNAGAIGAQAGTVTLSADGRIENSGTLRASDSASLQTASDMNNSGVITAASNVRVNAASFTGSQQSVLAAGVKSDGKLADAGDLELSTSGQLSAHGQTLAGGDLSVRGQGVDVSGSQTQGKRLLLDGGAGDVNTASAKVNANEMTVRTGKLLNNAGGTLSAETINLQRPRTSVTRKATSSSVAATR
;
A
#
# COMPACT_ATOMS: atom_id res chain seq x y z
N MET A 1 -56.26 5.32 -0.59
CA MET A 1 -55.69 5.13 -1.94
C MET A 1 -54.23 5.59 -1.93
N ASN A 2 -53.34 4.63 -2.19
CA ASN A 2 -51.86 4.62 -2.15
C ASN A 2 -51.11 5.97 -2.10
N LYS A 3 -50.64 6.35 -0.89
CA LYS A 3 -49.72 7.49 -0.68
C LYS A 3 -48.22 7.10 -0.68
N ASN A 4 -47.90 5.81 -0.86
CA ASN A 4 -46.54 5.27 -0.71
C ASN A 4 -45.98 4.60 -1.98
N LEU A 5 -46.57 4.85 -3.16
CA LEU A 5 -46.01 4.36 -4.41
C LEU A 5 -45.05 5.40 -4.99
N TYR A 6 -43.80 5.00 -5.13
CA TYR A 6 -42.76 5.76 -5.80
C TYR A 6 -42.36 5.04 -7.08
N ARG A 7 -42.06 5.81 -8.12
CA ARG A 7 -41.51 5.30 -9.37
C ARG A 7 -40.13 5.89 -9.61
N ILE A 8 -39.31 5.13 -10.31
CA ILE A 8 -37.98 5.58 -10.72
C ILE A 8 -38.11 6.26 -12.08
N VAL A 9 -37.67 7.52 -12.17
CA VAL A 9 -37.71 8.31 -13.40
C VAL A 9 -36.31 8.84 -13.70
N PHE A 10 -35.89 8.77 -14.96
CA PHE A 10 -34.62 9.36 -15.39
C PHE A 10 -34.70 10.89 -15.41
N ASN A 11 -33.91 11.56 -14.57
CA ASN A 11 -33.84 13.00 -14.52
C ASN A 11 -32.79 13.52 -15.50
N LYS A 12 -33.24 14.12 -16.62
CA LYS A 12 -32.34 14.66 -17.65
C LYS A 12 -31.41 15.78 -17.18
N ALA A 13 -31.82 16.59 -16.21
CA ALA A 13 -30.96 17.66 -15.68
C ALA A 13 -29.82 17.13 -14.80
N ARG A 14 -29.99 15.94 -14.23
CA ARG A 14 -29.01 15.30 -13.32
C ARG A 14 -28.32 14.07 -13.91
N GLY A 15 -28.75 13.58 -15.08
CA GLY A 15 -28.14 12.43 -15.74
C GLY A 15 -28.28 11.10 -14.99
N MET A 16 -29.25 10.96 -14.08
CA MET A 16 -29.41 9.78 -13.23
C MET A 16 -30.87 9.42 -12.94
N LEU A 17 -31.11 8.18 -12.52
CA LEU A 17 -32.41 7.67 -12.07
C LEU A 17 -32.74 8.23 -10.68
N MET A 18 -33.94 8.78 -10.52
CA MET A 18 -34.41 9.40 -9.28
C MET A 18 -35.77 8.82 -8.88
N VAL A 19 -35.96 8.62 -7.58
CA VAL A 19 -37.24 8.16 -7.02
C VAL A 19 -38.19 9.34 -6.88
N VAL A 20 -39.37 9.27 -7.48
CA VAL A 20 -40.38 10.33 -7.45
C VAL A 20 -41.72 9.75 -7.01
N ALA A 21 -42.46 10.48 -6.17
CA ALA A 21 -43.81 10.12 -5.79
C ALA A 21 -44.74 10.14 -7.03
N ASP A 22 -45.62 9.15 -7.16
CA ASP A 22 -46.46 8.94 -8.36
C ASP A 22 -47.48 10.07 -8.63
N ILE A 23 -47.63 11.02 -7.70
CA ILE A 23 -48.49 12.21 -7.81
C ILE A 23 -47.80 13.42 -8.48
N ALA A 24 -46.51 13.35 -8.81
CA ALA A 24 -45.80 14.44 -9.46
C ALA A 24 -46.17 14.53 -10.96
N ARG A 25 -46.95 15.56 -11.34
CA ARG A 25 -47.22 15.90 -12.75
C ARG A 25 -46.02 16.60 -13.37
N SER A 26 -45.75 16.33 -14.64
CA SER A 26 -44.68 16.94 -15.42
C SER A 26 -44.89 18.45 -15.59
N GLY A 27 -44.20 19.26 -14.80
CA GLY A 27 -44.10 20.71 -15.03
C GLY A 27 -43.12 20.98 -16.17
N ARG A 28 -43.54 21.76 -17.18
CA ARG A 28 -42.63 22.36 -18.17
C ARG A 28 -41.79 23.41 -17.46
N ALA A 29 -40.55 23.07 -17.09
CA ALA A 29 -39.60 24.05 -16.57
C ALA A 29 -38.95 24.80 -17.73
N GLY A 30 -39.16 26.12 -17.76
CA GLY A 30 -38.48 27.05 -18.66
C GLY A 30 -36.98 27.08 -18.39
N SER A 31 -36.23 27.44 -19.43
CA SER A 31 -34.78 27.53 -19.43
C SER A 31 -34.26 28.56 -18.41
N SER A 32 -33.68 28.09 -17.31
CA SER A 32 -32.79 28.89 -16.47
C SER A 32 -31.37 28.36 -16.61
N ARG A 33 -30.42 29.28 -16.86
CA ARG A 33 -28.99 29.01 -16.93
C ARG A 33 -28.47 28.82 -15.50
N SER A 34 -28.07 27.59 -15.17
CA SER A 34 -27.31 27.29 -13.96
C SER A 34 -25.82 27.29 -14.30
N SER A 35 -25.09 28.23 -13.71
CA SER A 35 -23.63 28.24 -13.63
C SER A 35 -23.19 27.30 -12.50
N GLY A 36 -22.86 26.06 -12.86
CA GLY A 36 -22.25 25.09 -11.96
C GLY A 36 -21.19 24.31 -12.72
N ILE A 37 -19.92 24.52 -12.36
CA ILE A 37 -18.78 23.75 -12.88
C ILE A 37 -18.82 22.38 -12.18
N GLY A 38 -19.67 21.49 -12.69
CA GLY A 38 -19.63 20.07 -12.39
C GLY A 38 -19.04 19.37 -13.60
N HIS A 39 -17.82 18.85 -13.50
CA HIS A 39 -17.28 17.95 -14.50
C HIS A 39 -18.06 16.64 -14.46
N THR A 40 -19.19 16.58 -15.18
CA THR A 40 -19.72 15.32 -15.66
C THR A 40 -18.66 14.71 -16.56
N HIS A 41 -18.29 13.45 -16.34
CA HIS A 41 -17.54 12.66 -17.30
C HIS A 41 -18.25 12.76 -18.67
N SER A 42 -17.76 13.64 -19.53
CA SER A 42 -18.14 13.68 -20.93
C SER A 42 -17.58 12.41 -21.55
N GLN A 43 -18.36 11.34 -21.54
CA GLN A 43 -18.12 10.25 -22.47
C GLN A 43 -18.37 10.82 -23.86
N LEU A 44 -17.27 11.19 -24.54
CA LEU A 44 -17.25 11.41 -25.98
C LEU A 44 -17.54 10.06 -26.65
N ILE A 45 -18.82 9.71 -26.76
CA ILE A 45 -19.24 8.56 -27.56
C ILE A 45 -19.22 9.00 -29.02
N GLY A 46 -18.03 8.96 -29.62
CA GLY A 46 -17.87 9.11 -31.05
C GLY A 46 -18.39 7.86 -31.76
N LYS A 47 -19.37 8.01 -32.66
CA LYS A 47 -19.77 6.92 -33.56
C LYS A 47 -18.78 6.85 -34.71
N VAL A 48 -17.97 5.79 -34.75
CA VAL A 48 -17.10 5.51 -35.91
C VAL A 48 -17.93 4.72 -36.91
N SER A 49 -18.06 5.21 -38.15
CA SER A 49 -18.74 4.45 -39.21
C SER A 49 -17.90 3.23 -39.60
N ALA A 50 -18.54 2.15 -40.04
CA ALA A 50 -17.83 0.95 -40.48
C ALA A 50 -16.81 1.25 -41.59
N ILE A 51 -17.14 2.19 -42.49
CA ILE A 51 -16.26 2.65 -43.57
C ILE A 51 -15.03 3.37 -42.99
N SER A 52 -15.24 4.24 -42.00
CA SER A 52 -14.17 4.97 -41.31
C SER A 52 -13.20 4.01 -40.61
N LEU A 53 -13.75 3.01 -39.92
CA LEU A 53 -12.96 2.00 -39.22
C LEU A 53 -12.18 1.12 -40.21
N SER A 54 -12.81 0.70 -41.32
CA SER A 54 -12.12 -0.06 -42.36
C SER A 54 -11.02 0.75 -43.05
N LEU A 55 -11.21 2.06 -43.23
CA LEU A 55 -10.20 2.94 -43.79
C LEU A 55 -9.03 3.12 -42.80
N TRP A 56 -9.31 3.25 -41.49
CA TRP A 56 -8.27 3.29 -40.47
C TRP A 56 -7.49 1.98 -40.35
N LEU A 57 -8.17 0.83 -40.46
CA LEU A 57 -7.52 -0.48 -40.52
C LEU A 57 -6.64 -0.61 -41.78
N ALA A 58 -7.16 -0.21 -42.96
CA ALA A 58 -6.43 -0.28 -44.23
C ALA A 58 -5.24 0.68 -44.30
N MET A 59 -5.33 1.84 -43.65
CA MET A 59 -4.24 2.83 -43.56
C MET A 59 -3.26 2.54 -42.41
N GLY A 60 -3.43 1.43 -41.68
CA GLY A 60 -2.58 1.08 -40.54
C GLY A 60 -2.71 2.03 -39.33
N ALA A 61 -3.76 2.86 -39.30
CA ALA A 61 -4.08 3.75 -38.19
C ALA A 61 -4.66 3.01 -36.98
N VAL A 62 -5.04 1.74 -37.14
CA VAL A 62 -5.38 0.81 -36.05
C VAL A 62 -4.26 -0.22 -35.94
N GLN A 63 -3.40 -0.07 -34.93
CA GLN A 63 -2.41 -1.08 -34.58
C GLN A 63 -2.96 -1.97 -33.47
N THR A 64 -2.86 -3.29 -33.62
CA THR A 64 -3.15 -4.23 -32.53
C THR A 64 -2.06 -4.12 -31.48
N ALA A 65 -2.41 -3.68 -30.26
CA ALA A 65 -1.48 -3.71 -29.13
C ALA A 65 -1.23 -5.16 -28.72
N GLN A 66 -0.12 -5.75 -29.20
CA GLN A 66 0.37 -7.03 -28.72
C GLN A 66 1.39 -6.77 -27.61
N ALA A 67 1.41 -7.64 -26.59
CA ALA A 67 2.50 -7.64 -25.63
C ALA A 67 3.81 -7.95 -26.38
N ALA A 68 4.80 -7.08 -26.25
CA ALA A 68 6.07 -7.22 -26.92
C ALA A 68 7.21 -6.77 -26.00
N ILE A 69 8.35 -7.43 -26.16
CA ILE A 69 9.63 -6.98 -25.61
C ILE A 69 10.45 -6.48 -26.80
N VAL A 70 10.70 -5.17 -26.82
CA VAL A 70 11.34 -4.49 -27.94
C VAL A 70 12.55 -3.74 -27.43
N ALA A 71 13.74 -4.18 -27.84
CA ALA A 71 14.99 -3.52 -27.53
C ALA A 71 15.01 -2.09 -28.10
N ASP A 72 15.58 -1.16 -27.36
CA ASP A 72 15.76 0.22 -27.82
C ASP A 72 16.91 0.29 -28.83
N ALA A 73 16.57 0.36 -30.11
CA ALA A 73 17.56 0.48 -31.19
C ALA A 73 18.39 1.78 -31.13
N GLY A 74 17.92 2.80 -30.40
CA GLY A 74 18.62 4.07 -30.16
C GLY A 74 19.58 4.05 -28.97
N ALA A 75 19.53 3.03 -28.10
CA ALA A 75 20.44 2.90 -26.97
C ALA A 75 21.88 2.56 -27.42
N PRO A 76 22.92 2.72 -26.57
CA PRO A 76 24.26 2.20 -26.85
C PRO A 76 24.25 0.71 -27.20
N LYS A 77 25.09 0.26 -28.15
CA LYS A 77 25.06 -1.12 -28.67
C LYS A 77 25.20 -2.21 -27.60
N ASN A 78 26.00 -1.94 -26.57
CA ASN A 78 26.17 -2.80 -25.40
C ASN A 78 25.00 -2.75 -24.39
N GLN A 79 23.91 -2.08 -24.73
CA GLN A 79 22.67 -1.99 -23.95
C GLN A 79 21.45 -2.42 -24.77
N GLN A 80 21.62 -2.86 -26.02
CA GLN A 80 20.55 -3.33 -26.90
C GLN A 80 20.40 -4.86 -26.80
N PRO A 81 19.59 -5.42 -25.88
CA PRO A 81 19.47 -6.87 -25.74
C PRO A 81 18.96 -7.51 -27.04
N THR A 82 19.29 -8.80 -27.25
CA THR A 82 18.74 -9.56 -28.38
C THR A 82 17.50 -10.30 -27.93
N VAL A 83 16.35 -9.97 -28.51
CA VAL A 83 15.08 -10.65 -28.23
C VAL A 83 14.84 -11.70 -29.32
N VAL A 84 14.66 -12.95 -28.90
CA VAL A 84 14.34 -14.10 -29.74
C VAL A 84 13.18 -14.87 -29.11
N ASN A 85 12.69 -15.92 -29.75
CA ASN A 85 11.74 -16.85 -29.14
C ASN A 85 12.44 -18.16 -28.80
N SER A 86 12.12 -18.74 -27.65
CA SER A 86 12.48 -20.11 -27.32
C SER A 86 11.75 -21.11 -28.24
N ALA A 87 12.11 -22.39 -28.15
CA ALA A 87 11.52 -23.45 -28.99
C ALA A 87 9.99 -23.57 -28.85
N ASN A 88 9.44 -23.26 -27.67
CA ASN A 88 8.00 -23.28 -27.41
C ASN A 88 7.32 -21.91 -27.62
N GLY A 89 8.04 -20.92 -28.16
CA GLY A 89 7.51 -19.60 -28.50
C GLY A 89 7.46 -18.59 -27.35
N THR A 90 8.04 -18.88 -26.18
CA THR A 90 8.18 -17.90 -25.09
C THR A 90 9.24 -16.86 -25.48
N PRO A 91 8.97 -15.55 -25.33
CA PRO A 91 9.98 -14.52 -25.55
C PRO A 91 11.22 -14.75 -24.67
N GLN A 92 12.38 -14.73 -25.29
CA GLN A 92 13.68 -14.89 -24.65
C GLN A 92 14.55 -13.67 -24.95
N VAL A 93 15.03 -13.04 -23.90
CA VAL A 93 15.97 -11.92 -23.93
C VAL A 93 17.37 -12.45 -23.63
N ASN A 94 18.23 -12.46 -24.64
CA ASN A 94 19.66 -12.57 -24.42
C ASN A 94 20.17 -11.22 -23.91
N ILE A 95 20.32 -11.14 -22.58
CA ILE A 95 20.77 -9.94 -21.88
C ILE A 95 22.20 -9.57 -22.30
N GLN A 96 22.54 -8.30 -22.16
CA GLN A 96 23.85 -7.76 -22.54
C GLN A 96 24.97 -8.16 -21.58
N THR A 97 26.22 -8.06 -22.04
CA THR A 97 27.42 -8.35 -21.25
C THR A 97 27.42 -7.53 -19.95
N PRO A 98 27.60 -8.15 -18.77
CA PRO A 98 27.64 -7.43 -17.52
C PRO A 98 28.85 -6.48 -17.42
N SER A 99 28.67 -5.39 -16.67
CA SER A 99 29.77 -4.51 -16.26
C SER A 99 30.75 -5.21 -15.30
N GLY A 100 31.87 -4.57 -14.97
CA GLY A 100 32.79 -5.06 -13.93
C GLY A 100 32.14 -5.19 -12.53
N ALA A 101 31.07 -4.44 -12.27
CA ALA A 101 30.26 -4.58 -11.06
C ALA A 101 29.23 -5.73 -11.13
N GLY A 102 29.07 -6.37 -12.29
CA GLY A 102 28.15 -7.47 -12.52
C GLY A 102 26.73 -7.04 -12.91
N VAL A 103 26.52 -5.81 -13.38
CA VAL A 103 25.22 -5.31 -13.86
C VAL A 103 25.14 -5.49 -15.38
N SER A 104 24.17 -6.28 -15.84
CA SER A 104 23.75 -6.30 -17.24
C SER A 104 22.66 -5.25 -17.44
N ARG A 105 22.95 -4.22 -18.24
CA ARG A 105 22.02 -3.11 -18.52
C ARG A 105 21.38 -3.31 -19.88
N ASN A 106 20.05 -3.34 -19.91
CA ASN A 106 19.26 -3.69 -21.09
C ASN A 106 18.17 -2.62 -21.29
N ASN A 107 18.18 -1.96 -22.44
CA ASN A 107 17.28 -0.85 -22.74
C ASN A 107 16.20 -1.28 -23.74
N TYR A 108 14.98 -0.80 -23.51
CA TYR A 108 13.79 -1.17 -24.25
C TYR A 108 12.95 0.06 -24.58
N THR A 109 12.29 0.05 -25.74
CA THR A 109 11.17 0.95 -26.04
C THR A 109 9.84 0.36 -25.60
N GLN A 110 9.78 -0.95 -25.37
CA GLN A 110 8.63 -1.65 -24.81
C GLN A 110 9.11 -2.90 -24.06
N PHE A 111 8.60 -3.12 -22.86
CA PHE A 111 8.82 -4.35 -22.09
C PHE A 111 7.49 -4.78 -21.50
N ASP A 112 6.73 -5.51 -22.32
CA ASP A 112 5.47 -6.13 -21.91
C ASP A 112 5.61 -7.64 -21.95
N VAL A 113 5.06 -8.30 -20.94
CA VAL A 113 5.09 -9.75 -20.77
C VAL A 113 3.65 -10.25 -20.82
N ASP A 114 3.35 -11.20 -21.70
CA ASP A 114 2.04 -11.85 -21.72
C ASP A 114 1.95 -13.01 -20.72
N SER A 115 0.84 -13.73 -20.72
CA SER A 115 0.63 -14.86 -19.82
C SER A 115 1.55 -16.06 -20.05
N LYS A 116 2.26 -16.15 -21.19
CA LYS A 116 3.29 -17.17 -21.42
C LYS A 116 4.57 -16.88 -20.65
N GLY A 117 4.75 -15.62 -20.24
CA GLY A 117 5.94 -15.17 -19.52
C GLY A 117 7.09 -14.76 -20.46
N ALA A 118 8.25 -14.50 -19.87
CA ALA A 118 9.46 -14.13 -20.58
C ALA A 118 10.69 -14.70 -19.89
N ILE A 119 11.75 -14.97 -20.68
CA ILE A 119 13.01 -15.51 -20.18
C ILE A 119 14.12 -14.47 -20.32
N LEU A 120 14.80 -14.16 -19.22
CA LEU A 120 16.05 -13.41 -19.20
C LEU A 120 17.20 -14.42 -19.20
N ASN A 121 17.87 -14.57 -20.34
CA ASN A 121 18.91 -15.58 -20.52
C ASN A 121 20.24 -15.15 -19.89
N ASN A 122 20.43 -15.51 -18.61
CA ASN A 122 21.63 -15.27 -17.83
C ASN A 122 22.55 -16.50 -17.76
N SER A 123 22.63 -17.28 -18.84
CA SER A 123 23.48 -18.47 -18.94
C SER A 123 24.45 -18.36 -20.10
N HIS A 124 25.73 -18.72 -19.91
CA HIS A 124 26.67 -18.88 -21.01
C HIS A 124 26.71 -20.32 -21.58
N LYS A 125 25.87 -21.21 -21.03
CA LYS A 125 25.71 -22.61 -21.45
C LYS A 125 24.25 -22.91 -21.75
N ASN A 126 24.00 -24.01 -22.46
CA ASN A 126 22.64 -24.49 -22.65
C ASN A 126 22.04 -24.88 -21.30
N VAL A 127 20.81 -24.46 -21.04
CA VAL A 127 20.13 -24.66 -19.74
C VAL A 127 18.66 -24.98 -19.95
N GLN A 128 18.13 -25.86 -19.12
CA GLN A 128 16.69 -26.12 -19.06
C GLN A 128 16.01 -25.00 -18.27
N THR A 129 14.95 -24.43 -18.85
CA THR A 129 14.10 -23.41 -18.22
C THR A 129 12.72 -23.98 -17.92
N ASN A 130 11.99 -23.34 -17.01
CA ASN A 130 10.62 -23.69 -16.65
C ASN A 130 9.63 -23.22 -17.73
N LEU A 131 9.82 -22.02 -18.27
CA LEU A 131 8.89 -21.39 -19.22
C LEU A 131 9.19 -21.73 -20.68
N GLY A 132 10.44 -22.01 -21.03
CA GLY A 132 10.91 -22.03 -22.43
C GLY A 132 11.42 -23.38 -22.94
N GLY A 133 11.52 -24.39 -22.06
CA GLY A 133 12.24 -25.61 -22.36
C GLY A 133 13.76 -25.41 -22.35
N MET A 134 14.48 -26.16 -23.18
CA MET A 134 15.92 -25.96 -23.36
C MET A 134 16.21 -24.65 -24.09
N VAL A 135 17.04 -23.81 -23.49
CA VAL A 135 17.51 -22.54 -24.03
C VAL A 135 19.02 -22.62 -24.28
N ALA A 136 19.47 -22.14 -25.43
CA ALA A 136 20.89 -22.08 -25.77
C ALA A 136 21.64 -21.02 -24.94
N GLY A 137 22.94 -21.21 -24.74
CA GLY A 137 23.78 -20.22 -24.06
C GLY A 137 23.71 -18.84 -24.71
N ASN A 138 23.64 -17.80 -23.89
CA ASN A 138 23.64 -16.41 -24.31
C ASN A 138 25.05 -16.02 -24.83
N PRO A 139 25.19 -15.65 -26.11
CA PRO A 139 26.48 -15.31 -26.71
C PRO A 139 27.13 -14.05 -26.10
N TRP A 140 26.37 -13.19 -25.42
CA TRP A 140 26.88 -11.99 -24.76
C TRP A 140 27.56 -12.27 -23.42
N LEU A 141 27.46 -13.49 -22.88
CA LEU A 141 27.95 -13.82 -21.53
C LEU A 141 29.28 -14.58 -21.50
N ALA A 142 30.09 -14.46 -22.55
CA ALA A 142 31.40 -15.12 -22.62
C ALA A 142 32.34 -14.77 -21.45
N LYS A 143 32.14 -13.61 -20.81
CA LYS A 143 32.93 -13.13 -19.65
C LYS A 143 32.31 -13.48 -18.29
N GLY A 144 31.18 -14.17 -18.27
CA GLY A 144 30.43 -14.53 -17.06
C GLY A 144 29.02 -13.93 -17.03
N GLU A 145 28.22 -14.45 -16.10
CA GLU A 145 26.81 -14.09 -15.94
C GLU A 145 26.61 -12.85 -15.06
N ALA A 146 25.47 -12.18 -15.23
CA ALA A 146 25.07 -11.02 -14.45
C ALA A 146 24.72 -11.40 -13.01
N LYS A 147 25.02 -10.48 -12.08
CA LYS A 147 24.49 -10.47 -10.71
C LYS A 147 23.19 -9.67 -10.62
N VAL A 148 23.07 -8.63 -11.45
CA VAL A 148 21.89 -7.76 -11.59
C VAL A 148 21.53 -7.66 -13.06
N ILE A 149 20.29 -7.97 -13.40
CA ILE A 149 19.71 -7.79 -14.73
C ILE A 149 18.80 -6.57 -14.65
N LEU A 150 19.30 -5.45 -15.16
CA LEU A 150 18.60 -4.18 -15.20
C LEU A 150 17.88 -4.03 -16.55
N ASN A 151 16.56 -3.96 -16.50
CA ASN A 151 15.70 -3.73 -17.66
C ASN A 151 15.09 -2.34 -17.58
N GLU A 152 15.52 -1.45 -18.46
CA GLU A 152 15.12 -0.04 -18.52
C GLU A 152 14.23 0.23 -19.71
N VAL A 153 13.04 0.77 -19.45
CA VAL A 153 12.06 1.09 -20.48
C VAL A 153 12.00 2.59 -20.69
N SER A 154 12.38 3.03 -21.87
CA SER A 154 12.25 4.41 -22.33
C SER A 154 10.99 4.54 -23.19
N SER A 155 9.83 4.51 -22.54
CA SER A 155 8.52 4.62 -23.18
C SER A 155 7.67 5.73 -22.55
N ARG A 156 6.65 6.16 -23.27
CA ARG A 156 5.55 6.95 -22.71
C ARG A 156 4.50 6.07 -22.05
N ASP A 157 4.44 4.79 -22.41
CA ASP A 157 3.45 3.85 -21.91
C ASP A 157 3.99 3.03 -20.72
N PRO A 158 3.12 2.70 -19.74
CA PRO A 158 3.46 1.76 -18.69
C PRO A 158 3.77 0.36 -19.23
N SER A 159 4.67 -0.36 -18.55
CA SER A 159 4.91 -1.78 -18.83
C SER A 159 3.76 -2.64 -18.33
N LYS A 160 3.29 -3.59 -19.15
CA LYS A 160 2.26 -4.57 -18.79
C LYS A 160 2.89 -5.93 -18.56
N LEU A 161 2.92 -6.37 -17.30
CA LEU A 161 3.48 -7.65 -16.89
C LEU A 161 2.34 -8.59 -16.53
N ASN A 162 2.01 -9.52 -17.42
CA ASN A 162 0.87 -10.42 -17.28
C ASN A 162 1.28 -11.90 -17.13
N GLY A 163 2.55 -12.17 -16.84
CA GLY A 163 3.08 -13.52 -16.66
C GLY A 163 4.45 -13.52 -15.98
N MET A 164 4.99 -14.73 -15.78
CA MET A 164 6.24 -14.95 -15.05
C MET A 164 7.46 -14.48 -15.86
N ILE A 165 8.45 -13.90 -15.18
CA ILE A 165 9.76 -13.56 -15.72
C ILE A 165 10.78 -14.51 -15.13
N GLU A 166 11.39 -15.35 -15.96
CA GLU A 166 12.36 -16.35 -15.54
C GLU A 166 13.80 -15.95 -15.85
N VAL A 167 14.71 -16.08 -14.88
CA VAL A 167 16.15 -15.99 -15.14
C VAL A 167 16.69 -17.37 -15.53
N ALA A 168 17.09 -17.56 -16.79
CA ALA A 168 17.72 -18.81 -17.21
C ALA A 168 19.18 -18.86 -16.73
N GLY A 169 19.62 -20.02 -16.21
CA GLY A 169 20.98 -20.21 -15.73
C GLY A 169 21.20 -19.64 -14.33
N LYS A 170 22.21 -18.77 -14.19
CA LYS A 170 22.64 -18.31 -12.87
C LYS A 170 21.61 -17.36 -12.27
N LYS A 171 21.17 -17.65 -11.03
CA LYS A 171 20.28 -16.80 -10.22
C LYS A 171 20.84 -15.37 -10.14
N ALA A 172 19.98 -14.38 -10.37
CA ALA A 172 20.35 -12.95 -10.35
C ALA A 172 19.22 -12.09 -9.77
N GLN A 173 19.55 -10.83 -9.47
CA GLN A 173 18.54 -9.81 -9.17
C GLN A 173 17.92 -9.34 -10.49
N VAL A 174 16.60 -9.12 -10.50
CA VAL A 174 15.89 -8.59 -11.67
C VAL A 174 15.27 -7.26 -11.31
N VAL A 175 15.57 -6.24 -12.12
CA VAL A 175 14.99 -4.91 -12.00
C VAL A 175 14.22 -4.59 -13.28
N ILE A 176 12.95 -4.22 -13.13
CA ILE A 176 12.13 -3.66 -14.20
C ILE A 176 11.88 -2.18 -13.87
N ALA A 177 12.47 -1.28 -14.66
CA ALA A 177 12.41 0.16 -14.46
C ALA A 177 11.65 0.82 -15.62
N ASN A 178 10.46 1.36 -15.34
CA ASN A 178 9.69 2.13 -16.31
C ASN A 178 9.09 3.39 -15.64
N PRO A 179 9.67 4.58 -15.88
CA PRO A 179 9.16 5.82 -15.30
C PRO A 179 7.73 6.21 -15.71
N SER A 180 7.19 5.64 -16.78
CA SER A 180 5.78 5.85 -17.15
C SER A 180 4.80 5.01 -16.33
N GLY A 181 5.27 3.97 -15.64
CA GLY A 181 4.46 3.10 -14.79
C GLY A 181 4.66 1.61 -15.09
N ILE A 182 4.13 0.77 -14.21
CA ILE A 182 4.15 -0.69 -14.34
C ILE A 182 2.78 -1.23 -13.89
N THR A 183 2.17 -2.10 -14.68
CA THR A 183 0.99 -2.86 -14.30
C THR A 183 1.34 -4.34 -14.24
N CYS A 184 1.03 -4.99 -13.14
CA CYS A 184 1.21 -6.42 -12.91
C CYS A 184 -0.16 -7.11 -12.77
N SER A 185 -0.43 -8.10 -13.60
CA SER A 185 -1.61 -8.96 -13.50
C SER A 185 -1.26 -10.41 -13.82
N GLY A 186 -0.89 -11.17 -12.80
CA GLY A 186 -0.34 -12.52 -12.91
C GLY A 186 1.19 -12.52 -13.11
N CYS A 187 1.86 -11.39 -12.81
CA CYS A 187 3.31 -11.34 -12.92
C CYS A 187 4.00 -11.99 -11.72
N GLY A 188 5.23 -12.44 -11.94
CA GLY A 188 6.07 -13.01 -10.90
C GLY A 188 7.46 -13.28 -11.41
N PHE A 189 8.33 -13.83 -10.56
CA PHE A 189 9.74 -14.08 -10.91
C PHE A 189 10.16 -15.51 -10.59
N ILE A 190 10.84 -16.15 -11.54
CA ILE A 190 11.43 -17.49 -11.39
C ILE A 190 12.95 -17.34 -11.39
N ASN A 191 13.61 -18.01 -10.44
CA ASN A 191 15.07 -17.98 -10.30
C ASN A 191 15.68 -16.57 -10.12
N ALA A 192 14.94 -15.68 -9.46
CA ALA A 192 15.45 -14.38 -9.00
C ALA A 192 15.62 -14.40 -7.48
N ASN A 193 16.70 -13.80 -6.94
CA ASN A 193 16.84 -13.64 -5.48
C ASN A 193 16.23 -12.33 -4.98
N ARG A 194 16.20 -11.31 -5.83
CA ARG A 194 15.53 -10.03 -5.60
C ARG A 194 14.78 -9.63 -6.86
N ALA A 195 13.55 -9.18 -6.68
CA ALA A 195 12.74 -8.60 -7.73
C ALA A 195 12.42 -7.14 -7.39
N THR A 196 12.74 -6.22 -8.28
CA THR A 196 12.47 -4.79 -8.11
C THR A 196 11.60 -4.28 -9.24
N LEU A 197 10.41 -3.79 -8.92
CA LEU A 197 9.57 -3.01 -9.83
C LEU A 197 9.71 -1.54 -9.47
N THR A 198 10.15 -0.71 -10.41
CA THR A 198 10.40 0.71 -10.13
C THR A 198 9.92 1.63 -11.23
N THR A 199 9.37 2.78 -10.83
CA THR A 199 9.14 3.93 -11.73
C THR A 199 10.24 4.97 -11.62
N GLY A 200 11.27 4.68 -10.82
CA GLY A 200 12.47 5.49 -10.74
C GLY A 200 13.41 5.24 -11.92
N GLN A 201 14.09 6.28 -12.36
CA GLN A 201 15.21 6.17 -13.28
C GLN A 201 16.42 5.57 -12.55
N PRO A 202 16.98 4.43 -13.01
CA PRO A 202 18.17 3.84 -12.41
C PRO A 202 19.36 4.78 -12.43
N GLN A 203 20.08 4.85 -11.32
CA GLN A 203 21.29 5.64 -11.14
C GLN A 203 22.50 4.71 -11.24
N MET A 204 23.45 5.05 -12.11
CA MET A 204 24.62 4.22 -12.39
C MET A 204 25.91 5.00 -12.08
N LYS A 205 26.89 4.33 -11.48
CA LYS A 205 28.24 4.86 -11.26
C LYS A 205 29.27 3.76 -11.51
N ASP A 206 30.23 4.01 -12.40
CA ASP A 206 31.31 3.05 -12.72
C ASP A 206 30.81 1.64 -13.07
N GLY A 207 29.65 1.55 -13.74
CA GLY A 207 29.00 0.29 -14.11
C GLY A 207 28.22 -0.40 -12.99
N ALA A 208 28.22 0.12 -11.76
CA ALA A 208 27.38 -0.35 -10.66
C ALA A 208 26.03 0.39 -10.62
N LEU A 209 24.97 -0.32 -10.21
CA LEU A 209 23.68 0.26 -9.88
C LEU A 209 23.76 0.83 -8.46
N THR A 210 23.57 2.14 -8.33
CA THR A 210 23.68 2.85 -7.04
C THR A 210 22.33 3.19 -6.44
N GLY A 211 21.27 3.28 -7.25
CA GLY A 211 19.93 3.56 -6.76
C GLY A 211 18.93 3.90 -7.87
N PHE A 212 17.85 4.57 -7.48
CA PHE A 212 16.72 4.94 -8.31
C PHE A 212 16.27 6.36 -7.99
N ASN A 213 16.03 7.19 -9.00
CA ASN A 213 15.44 8.52 -8.84
C ASN A 213 13.98 8.50 -9.31
N VAL A 214 13.04 8.60 -8.37
CA VAL A 214 11.59 8.54 -8.59
C VAL A 214 11.02 9.95 -8.74
N GLU A 215 10.37 10.19 -9.87
CA GLU A 215 9.75 11.49 -10.19
C GLU A 215 8.25 11.39 -10.50
N ARG A 216 7.83 10.25 -11.03
CA ARG A 216 6.48 9.98 -11.57
C ARG A 216 6.24 8.48 -11.70
N GLY A 217 5.07 8.13 -12.21
CA GLY A 217 4.68 6.77 -12.52
C GLY A 217 4.04 6.04 -11.34
N GLU A 218 3.10 5.17 -11.66
CA GLU A 218 2.39 4.33 -10.70
C GLU A 218 2.75 2.86 -10.94
N VAL A 219 2.84 2.08 -9.86
CA VAL A 219 2.83 0.62 -9.94
C VAL A 219 1.45 0.11 -9.54
N VAL A 220 0.82 -0.65 -10.43
CA VAL A 220 -0.52 -1.21 -10.22
C VAL A 220 -0.43 -2.73 -10.18
N VAL A 221 -0.94 -3.34 -9.12
CA VAL A 221 -1.18 -4.78 -9.03
C VAL A 221 -2.68 -5.03 -9.19
N ASP A 222 -3.07 -5.74 -10.24
CA ASP A 222 -4.46 -5.95 -10.64
C ASP A 222 -4.70 -7.40 -11.09
N GLY A 223 -5.94 -7.73 -11.45
CA GLY A 223 -6.31 -8.99 -12.08
C GLY A 223 -5.83 -10.22 -11.30
N ALA A 224 -4.95 -11.02 -11.91
CA ALA A 224 -4.42 -12.24 -11.29
C ALA A 224 -3.37 -11.99 -10.19
N GLY A 225 -3.04 -10.72 -9.89
CA GLY A 225 -2.16 -10.35 -8.79
C GLY A 225 -0.66 -10.41 -9.12
N MET A 226 0.17 -10.49 -8.09
CA MET A 226 1.63 -10.53 -8.16
C MET A 226 2.17 -11.63 -7.26
N ASP A 227 2.89 -12.61 -7.81
CA ASP A 227 3.53 -13.68 -7.05
C ASP A 227 5.05 -13.59 -7.13
N THR A 228 5.67 -13.12 -6.05
CA THR A 228 7.12 -13.07 -5.87
C THR A 228 7.58 -13.94 -4.72
N SER A 229 6.78 -14.94 -4.33
CA SER A 229 7.10 -15.90 -3.26
C SER A 229 8.38 -16.71 -3.54
N GLY A 230 8.77 -16.85 -4.81
CA GLY A 230 10.04 -17.47 -5.22
C GLY A 230 11.29 -16.60 -4.94
N ALA A 231 11.13 -15.28 -4.83
CA ALA A 231 12.22 -14.34 -4.54
C ALA A 231 12.40 -14.15 -3.03
N ASP A 232 13.63 -13.89 -2.59
CA ASP A 232 13.93 -13.65 -1.18
C ASP A 232 13.52 -12.23 -0.76
N TYR A 233 13.65 -11.28 -1.68
CA TYR A 233 13.26 -9.88 -1.49
C TYR A 233 12.44 -9.35 -2.68
N THR A 234 11.43 -8.54 -2.38
CA THR A 234 10.62 -7.83 -3.37
C THR A 234 10.58 -6.35 -3.02
N ASP A 235 10.98 -5.52 -3.98
CA ASP A 235 11.01 -4.07 -3.86
C ASP A 235 10.01 -3.46 -4.85
N ILE A 236 9.14 -2.58 -4.36
CA ILE A 236 8.32 -1.68 -5.19
C ILE A 236 8.74 -0.25 -4.86
N ILE A 237 9.31 0.44 -5.84
CA ILE A 237 9.84 1.80 -5.68
C ILE A 237 9.16 2.69 -6.72
N ALA A 238 8.14 3.45 -6.32
CA ALA A 238 7.31 4.17 -7.29
C ALA A 238 6.87 5.53 -6.75
N ARG A 239 6.24 6.36 -7.58
CA ARG A 239 5.61 7.58 -7.05
C ARG A 239 4.33 7.25 -6.29
N SER A 240 3.51 6.36 -6.83
CA SER A 240 2.35 5.77 -6.14
C SER A 240 2.23 4.28 -6.43
N VAL A 241 1.53 3.57 -5.55
CA VAL A 241 1.26 2.14 -5.68
C VAL A 241 -0.23 1.87 -5.44
N LYS A 242 -0.83 1.08 -6.32
CA LYS A 242 -2.20 0.60 -6.20
C LYS A 242 -2.25 -0.92 -6.19
N VAL A 243 -2.90 -1.50 -5.18
CA VAL A 243 -3.03 -2.95 -5.00
C VAL A 243 -4.52 -3.31 -5.01
N ASN A 244 -5.00 -3.76 -6.17
CA ASN A 244 -6.39 -4.19 -6.38
C ASN A 244 -6.56 -5.72 -6.33
N ALA A 245 -5.45 -6.46 -6.35
CA ALA A 245 -5.40 -7.91 -6.30
C ALA A 245 -4.39 -8.38 -5.24
N GLY A 246 -4.19 -9.70 -5.12
CA GLY A 246 -3.21 -10.25 -4.18
C GLY A 246 -1.77 -9.98 -4.62
N LEU A 247 -0.92 -9.62 -3.67
CA LEU A 247 0.53 -9.51 -3.79
C LEU A 247 1.16 -10.44 -2.75
N TRP A 248 1.91 -11.45 -3.20
CA TRP A 248 2.57 -12.43 -2.34
C TRP A 248 4.09 -12.32 -2.44
N ALA A 249 4.78 -12.20 -1.30
CA ALA A 249 6.24 -12.06 -1.24
C ALA A 249 6.83 -12.73 0.01
N LYS A 250 8.16 -12.86 0.12
CA LYS A 250 8.82 -13.23 1.39
C LYS A 250 9.14 -12.00 2.24
N ASP A 251 9.92 -11.07 1.71
CA ASP A 251 10.18 -9.76 2.30
C ASP A 251 9.76 -8.68 1.29
N LEU A 252 8.76 -7.88 1.66
CA LEU A 252 8.19 -6.83 0.82
C LEU A 252 8.59 -5.46 1.35
N LYS A 253 9.25 -4.68 0.49
CA LYS A 253 9.56 -3.27 0.73
C LYS A 253 8.86 -2.41 -0.31
N VAL A 254 8.06 -1.45 0.14
CA VAL A 254 7.37 -0.49 -0.72
C VAL A 254 7.79 0.93 -0.33
N THR A 255 8.32 1.68 -1.27
CA THR A 255 8.61 3.11 -1.10
C THR A 255 7.86 3.93 -2.13
N THR A 256 7.17 4.96 -1.65
CA THR A 256 6.28 5.81 -2.44
C THR A 256 6.58 7.28 -2.26
N GLY A 257 6.26 8.07 -3.29
CA GLY A 257 6.60 9.48 -3.41
C GLY A 257 7.82 9.76 -4.29
N ARG A 258 8.12 11.05 -4.48
CA ARG A 258 9.37 11.50 -5.13
C ARG A 258 10.56 11.26 -4.20
N ASN A 259 11.46 10.37 -4.61
CA ASN A 259 12.55 9.89 -3.76
C ASN A 259 13.80 9.56 -4.59
N LYS A 260 14.97 9.72 -3.96
CA LYS A 260 16.16 8.95 -4.32
C LYS A 260 16.28 7.77 -3.37
N VAL A 261 16.30 6.57 -3.91
CA VAL A 261 16.38 5.32 -3.15
C VAL A 261 17.65 4.61 -3.55
N ASP A 262 18.46 4.17 -2.59
CA ASP A 262 19.68 3.42 -2.90
C ASP A 262 19.37 2.00 -3.43
N ALA A 263 20.35 1.36 -4.05
CA ALA A 263 20.15 0.05 -4.70
C ALA A 263 19.82 -1.08 -3.70
N ALA A 264 20.21 -0.95 -2.42
CA ALA A 264 19.86 -1.91 -1.37
C ALA A 264 18.44 -1.68 -0.82
N HIS A 265 17.82 -0.55 -1.16
CA HIS A 265 16.52 -0.11 -0.67
C HIS A 265 16.52 -0.01 0.86
N GLU A 266 17.48 0.73 1.41
CA GLU A 266 17.62 1.03 2.83
C GLU A 266 17.70 2.54 3.09
N VAL A 267 18.33 3.30 2.21
CA VAL A 267 18.46 4.76 2.30
C VAL A 267 17.45 5.39 1.34
N ILE A 268 16.55 6.21 1.90
CA ILE A 268 15.52 6.93 1.17
C ILE A 268 15.72 8.42 1.43
N GLU A 269 16.13 9.15 0.40
CA GLU A 269 16.21 10.61 0.42
C GLU A 269 14.97 11.18 -0.26
N LYS A 270 14.13 11.85 0.53
CA LYS A 270 12.93 12.51 0.01
C LYS A 270 13.31 13.60 -1.00
N GLY A 271 12.67 13.57 -2.17
CA GLY A 271 12.78 14.60 -3.19
C GLY A 271 11.98 15.86 -2.85
N SER A 272 11.94 16.85 -3.75
CA SER A 272 11.09 18.02 -3.52
C SER A 272 9.60 17.65 -3.63
N ASP A 273 8.74 18.35 -2.89
CA ASP A 273 7.30 18.22 -3.05
C ASP A 273 6.83 19.11 -4.23
N ASP A 274 6.01 18.57 -5.13
CA ASP A 274 5.30 19.35 -6.16
C ASP A 274 3.78 19.18 -5.98
N PRO A 275 3.09 20.15 -5.37
CA PRO A 275 1.65 20.07 -5.13
C PRO A 275 0.80 19.95 -6.40
N ALA A 276 1.27 20.43 -7.55
CA ALA A 276 0.48 20.46 -8.79
C ALA A 276 0.32 19.07 -9.43
N THR A 277 1.27 18.16 -9.20
CA THR A 277 1.29 16.82 -9.80
C THR A 277 1.11 15.70 -8.78
N ARG A 278 0.74 16.06 -7.55
CA ARG A 278 0.65 15.14 -6.41
C ARG A 278 -0.42 14.06 -6.63
N PRO A 279 -0.11 12.76 -6.43
CA PRO A 279 -1.11 11.71 -6.45
C PRO A 279 -2.07 11.84 -5.25
N GLN A 280 -3.25 11.23 -5.35
CA GLN A 280 -4.23 11.25 -4.23
C GLN A 280 -3.78 10.37 -3.06
N LEU A 281 -3.17 9.21 -3.37
CA LEU A 281 -2.71 8.23 -2.41
C LEU A 281 -1.32 7.73 -2.79
N ALA A 282 -0.51 7.46 -1.78
CA ALA A 282 0.86 6.98 -1.91
C ALA A 282 0.80 5.46 -2.09
N VAL A 283 0.04 4.80 -1.22
CA VAL A 283 -0.32 3.38 -1.32
C VAL A 283 -1.83 3.27 -1.16
N ASP A 284 -2.48 2.58 -2.10
CA ASP A 284 -3.91 2.29 -2.07
C ASP A 284 -4.16 0.78 -2.21
N VAL A 285 -4.55 0.14 -1.11
CA VAL A 285 -4.96 -1.28 -1.10
C VAL A 285 -6.48 -1.34 -1.12
N ALA A 286 -7.05 -1.80 -2.24
CA ALA A 286 -8.49 -1.94 -2.41
C ALA A 286 -9.04 -3.12 -1.58
N SER A 287 -10.36 -3.17 -1.37
CA SER A 287 -11.02 -4.24 -0.61
C SER A 287 -10.88 -5.64 -1.23
N LEU A 288 -10.69 -5.71 -2.55
CA LEU A 288 -10.40 -6.96 -3.27
C LEU A 288 -8.90 -7.31 -3.30
N GLY A 289 -8.05 -6.36 -2.90
CA GLY A 289 -6.60 -6.50 -2.88
C GLY A 289 -6.06 -6.97 -1.53
N GLY A 290 -4.80 -7.37 -1.54
CA GLY A 290 -4.07 -7.59 -0.30
C GLY A 290 -2.58 -7.80 -0.52
N MET A 291 -1.79 -7.43 0.49
CA MET A 291 -0.36 -7.66 0.53
C MET A 291 -0.06 -8.72 1.59
N TYR A 292 0.58 -9.81 1.18
CA TYR A 292 0.89 -10.96 2.01
C TYR A 292 2.37 -11.26 1.90
N ALA A 293 3.11 -11.06 2.99
CA ALA A 293 4.53 -11.38 2.99
C ALA A 293 4.98 -11.98 4.32
N GLY A 294 6.18 -12.54 4.39
CA GLY A 294 6.82 -12.86 5.66
C GLY A 294 7.04 -11.58 6.49
N LYS A 295 7.53 -10.52 5.85
CA LYS A 295 7.74 -9.18 6.43
C LYS A 295 7.32 -8.09 5.45
N ILE A 296 6.75 -6.99 5.96
CA ILE A 296 6.31 -5.85 5.15
C ILE A 296 6.90 -4.55 5.71
N ARG A 297 7.56 -3.75 4.88
CA ARG A 297 7.94 -2.36 5.16
C ARG A 297 7.37 -1.43 4.10
N MET A 298 6.64 -0.41 4.52
CA MET A 298 6.07 0.62 3.66
C MET A 298 6.52 2.01 4.12
N VAL A 299 6.98 2.84 3.18
CA VAL A 299 7.41 4.22 3.42
C VAL A 299 6.77 5.13 2.36
N GLY A 300 5.92 6.07 2.78
CA GLY A 300 5.35 7.11 1.93
C GLY A 300 5.89 8.48 2.33
N THR A 301 6.65 9.12 1.44
CA THR A 301 7.40 10.34 1.80
C THR A 301 6.78 11.64 1.27
N GLU A 302 5.81 11.58 0.35
CA GLU A 302 5.19 12.81 -0.16
C GLU A 302 4.23 13.42 0.88
N SER A 303 4.47 14.68 1.24
CA SER A 303 3.68 15.35 2.28
C SER A 303 2.22 15.47 1.84
N GLY A 304 1.29 15.09 2.73
CA GLY A 304 -0.14 15.14 2.46
C GLY A 304 -0.66 14.07 1.50
N VAL A 305 0.19 13.14 1.04
CA VAL A 305 -0.24 11.96 0.28
C VAL A 305 -0.36 10.78 1.25
N GLY A 306 -1.58 10.31 1.43
CA GLY A 306 -1.89 9.30 2.45
C GLY A 306 -1.68 7.85 2.00
N VAL A 307 -1.73 6.94 2.97
CA VAL A 307 -1.81 5.49 2.74
C VAL A 307 -3.20 5.01 3.13
N ARG A 308 -3.86 4.27 2.22
CA ARG A 308 -5.17 3.68 2.45
C ARG A 308 -5.11 2.16 2.39
N ASN A 309 -5.61 1.51 3.43
CA ASN A 309 -5.87 0.08 3.46
C ASN A 309 -7.36 -0.20 3.62
N ALA A 310 -8.01 -0.67 2.55
CA ALA A 310 -9.37 -1.21 2.57
C ALA A 310 -9.42 -2.74 2.42
N GLY A 311 -8.28 -3.38 2.08
CA GLY A 311 -8.13 -4.83 1.91
C GLY A 311 -7.44 -5.49 3.09
N ALA A 312 -6.43 -6.32 2.79
CA ALA A 312 -5.64 -7.01 3.81
C ALA A 312 -4.14 -6.74 3.66
N ILE A 313 -3.46 -6.41 4.76
CA ILE A 313 -2.01 -6.32 4.86
C ILE A 313 -1.58 -7.32 5.93
N GLY A 314 -0.87 -8.38 5.54
CA GLY A 314 -0.52 -9.48 6.41
C GLY A 314 0.97 -9.83 6.36
N ALA A 315 1.68 -9.64 7.48
CA ALA A 315 3.00 -10.23 7.68
C ALA A 315 2.86 -11.60 8.36
N GLN A 316 3.07 -12.69 7.62
CA GLN A 316 2.81 -14.07 8.02
C GLN A 316 3.88 -14.65 8.96
N ALA A 317 5.09 -14.09 8.95
CA ALA A 317 6.21 -14.59 9.75
C ALA A 317 6.90 -13.52 10.61
N GLY A 318 6.61 -12.24 10.38
CA GLY A 318 7.35 -11.14 10.98
C GLY A 318 6.53 -9.87 11.10
N THR A 319 7.18 -8.74 10.89
CA THR A 319 6.63 -7.42 11.22
C THR A 319 5.95 -6.74 10.04
N VAL A 320 5.02 -5.85 10.36
CA VAL A 320 4.53 -4.80 9.45
C VAL A 320 5.01 -3.46 9.96
N THR A 321 5.77 -2.73 9.15
CA THR A 321 6.13 -1.33 9.41
C THR A 321 5.55 -0.43 8.33
N LEU A 322 4.86 0.63 8.74
CA LEU A 322 4.26 1.61 7.85
C LEU A 322 4.61 3.01 8.37
N SER A 323 5.31 3.78 7.55
CA SER A 323 5.58 5.19 7.78
C SER A 323 5.00 6.02 6.65
N ALA A 324 4.29 7.10 6.96
CA ALA A 324 3.73 8.01 5.97
C ALA A 324 3.82 9.48 6.42
N ASP A 325 4.28 10.37 5.53
CA ASP A 325 4.24 11.82 5.75
C ASP A 325 2.80 12.38 5.63
N GLY A 326 1.89 11.63 4.99
CA GLY A 326 0.45 11.92 4.91
C GLY A 326 -0.39 11.05 5.84
N ARG A 327 -1.72 11.20 5.74
CA ARG A 327 -2.70 10.47 6.56
C ARG A 327 -2.62 8.96 6.34
N ILE A 328 -2.84 8.17 7.40
CA ILE A 328 -3.05 6.72 7.29
C ILE A 328 -4.53 6.40 7.52
N GLU A 329 -5.17 5.69 6.58
CA GLU A 329 -6.56 5.24 6.69
C GLU A 329 -6.65 3.72 6.62
N ASN A 330 -7.01 3.07 7.73
CA ASN A 330 -7.23 1.63 7.80
C ASN A 330 -8.72 1.32 8.00
N SER A 331 -9.38 0.84 6.95
CA SER A 331 -10.74 0.29 6.99
C SER A 331 -10.77 -1.23 6.79
N GLY A 332 -9.66 -1.80 6.30
CA GLY A 332 -9.45 -3.22 6.14
C GLY A 332 -8.76 -3.87 7.35
N THR A 333 -7.94 -4.88 7.08
CA THR A 333 -7.18 -5.60 8.10
C THR A 333 -5.68 -5.39 7.94
N LEU A 334 -4.99 -5.10 9.04
CA LEU A 334 -3.53 -5.18 9.16
C LEU A 334 -3.20 -6.22 10.24
N ARG A 335 -2.46 -7.28 9.88
CA ARG A 335 -2.01 -8.32 10.81
C ARG A 335 -0.51 -8.55 10.71
N ALA A 336 0.16 -8.67 11.85
CA ALA A 336 1.57 -9.07 11.93
C ALA A 336 1.74 -10.29 12.85
N SER A 337 2.46 -11.31 12.37
CA SER A 337 2.82 -12.49 13.18
C SER A 337 3.91 -12.20 14.21
N ASP A 338 4.55 -11.04 14.15
CA ASP A 338 5.38 -10.52 15.24
C ASP A 338 4.83 -9.16 15.70
N SER A 339 5.36 -8.03 15.22
CA SER A 339 4.97 -6.69 15.67
C SER A 339 4.48 -5.81 14.53
N ALA A 340 3.58 -4.87 14.83
CA ALA A 340 3.12 -3.84 13.90
C ALA A 340 3.53 -2.44 14.39
N SER A 341 4.14 -1.64 13.53
CA SER A 341 4.51 -0.25 13.83
C SER A 341 3.99 0.68 12.74
N LEU A 342 3.08 1.58 13.11
CA LEU A 342 2.46 2.56 12.23
C LEU A 342 2.84 3.97 12.69
N GLN A 343 3.38 4.76 11.77
CA GLN A 343 3.91 6.09 12.06
C GLN A 343 3.42 7.07 10.99
N THR A 344 2.88 8.20 11.43
CA THR A 344 2.54 9.31 10.53
C THR A 344 2.74 10.65 11.19
N ALA A 345 3.21 11.63 10.42
CA ALA A 345 3.25 13.03 10.86
C ALA A 345 1.86 13.72 10.80
N SER A 346 0.83 12.99 10.35
CA SER A 346 -0.54 13.48 10.12
C SER A 346 -1.55 12.65 10.92
N ASP A 347 -2.82 12.68 10.50
CA ASP A 347 -3.89 11.93 11.14
C ASP A 347 -3.78 10.44 10.82
N MET A 348 -4.22 9.60 11.76
CA MET A 348 -4.47 8.19 11.52
C MET A 348 -5.92 7.84 11.84
N ASN A 349 -6.62 7.27 10.87
CA ASN A 349 -8.00 6.80 11.01
C ASN A 349 -8.03 5.28 10.96
N ASN A 350 -8.66 4.65 11.96
CA ASN A 350 -8.88 3.21 11.99
C ASN A 350 -10.39 2.92 12.13
N SER A 351 -10.99 2.32 11.10
CA SER A 351 -12.33 1.72 11.15
C SER A 351 -12.32 0.21 10.97
N GLY A 352 -11.16 -0.37 10.67
CA GLY A 352 -10.96 -1.80 10.55
C GLY A 352 -10.16 -2.39 11.71
N VAL A 353 -9.33 -3.38 11.39
CA VAL A 353 -8.61 -4.21 12.36
C VAL A 353 -7.10 -4.00 12.21
N ILE A 354 -6.41 -3.78 13.32
CA ILE A 354 -4.94 -3.75 13.43
C ILE A 354 -4.56 -4.69 14.58
N THR A 355 -3.87 -5.78 14.26
CA THR A 355 -3.46 -6.76 15.27
C THR A 355 -2.03 -7.24 15.07
N ALA A 356 -1.34 -7.55 16.18
CA ALA A 356 -0.06 -8.24 16.12
C ALA A 356 0.04 -9.34 17.20
N ALA A 357 0.83 -10.38 16.93
CA ALA A 357 1.06 -11.47 17.89
C ALA A 357 1.94 -11.03 19.07
N SER A 358 2.85 -10.08 18.83
CA SER A 358 3.67 -9.40 19.83
C SER A 358 3.12 -7.99 20.05
N ASN A 359 3.82 -6.95 19.62
CA ASN A 359 3.52 -5.56 19.99
C ASN A 359 2.86 -4.79 18.86
N VAL A 360 2.03 -3.81 19.21
CA VAL A 360 1.50 -2.82 18.27
C VAL A 360 1.90 -1.43 18.74
N ARG A 361 2.51 -0.65 17.85
CA ARG A 361 2.89 0.75 18.10
C ARG A 361 2.25 1.66 17.07
N VAL A 362 1.59 2.71 17.52
CA VAL A 362 1.04 3.78 16.69
C VAL A 362 1.59 5.12 17.17
N ASN A 363 2.19 5.87 16.25
CA ASN A 363 2.58 7.26 16.45
C ASN A 363 1.93 8.14 15.37
N ALA A 364 1.13 9.12 15.77
CA ALA A 364 0.42 9.98 14.83
C ALA A 364 0.32 11.43 15.34
N ALA A 365 -0.05 12.39 14.48
CA ALA A 365 -0.44 13.71 14.97
C ALA A 365 -1.78 13.65 15.71
N SER A 366 -2.76 12.95 15.14
CA SER A 366 -4.03 12.63 15.76
C SER A 366 -4.43 11.19 15.43
N PHE A 367 -5.27 10.59 16.26
CA PHE A 367 -5.78 9.23 16.02
C PHE A 367 -7.29 9.19 16.22
N THR A 368 -8.01 8.59 15.26
CA THR A 368 -9.45 8.35 15.34
C THR A 368 -9.78 6.88 15.05
N GLY A 369 -10.21 6.15 16.08
CA GLY A 369 -10.75 4.80 16.03
C GLY A 369 -12.27 4.81 16.10
N SER A 370 -12.95 4.24 15.10
CA SER A 370 -14.42 4.10 15.10
C SER A 370 -14.91 3.03 16.10
N GLN A 371 -16.22 2.93 16.30
CA GLN A 371 -16.82 1.92 17.19
C GLN A 371 -16.57 0.47 16.72
N GLN A 372 -16.41 0.25 15.40
CA GLN A 372 -16.08 -1.05 14.84
C GLN A 372 -14.58 -1.36 14.84
N SER A 373 -13.75 -0.38 15.22
CA SER A 373 -12.31 -0.52 15.13
C SER A 373 -11.75 -1.50 16.16
N VAL A 374 -10.73 -2.26 15.76
CA VAL A 374 -9.97 -3.14 16.66
C VAL A 374 -8.50 -2.78 16.58
N LEU A 375 -7.91 -2.51 17.74
CA LEU A 375 -6.47 -2.41 17.96
C LEU A 375 -6.11 -3.46 19.00
N ALA A 376 -5.31 -4.46 18.64
CA ALA A 376 -4.89 -5.46 19.61
C ALA A 376 -3.44 -5.92 19.48
N ALA A 377 -2.73 -5.94 20.61
CA ALA A 377 -1.39 -6.52 20.74
C ALA A 377 -1.47 -7.80 21.57
N GLY A 378 -0.61 -8.78 21.26
CA GLY A 378 -0.67 -10.08 21.91
C GLY A 378 -1.78 -10.99 21.38
N VAL A 379 -2.09 -10.98 20.09
CA VAL A 379 -3.17 -11.81 19.53
C VAL A 379 -2.63 -13.15 19.04
N LYS A 380 -3.14 -14.25 19.60
CA LYS A 380 -2.78 -15.61 19.19
C LYS A 380 -3.42 -15.99 17.85
N SER A 381 -2.94 -17.08 17.24
CA SER A 381 -3.50 -17.61 15.99
C SER A 381 -4.96 -18.05 16.09
N ASP A 382 -5.45 -18.39 17.30
CA ASP A 382 -6.86 -18.69 17.57
C ASP A 382 -7.73 -17.42 17.78
N GLY A 383 -7.16 -16.23 17.60
CA GLY A 383 -7.82 -14.95 17.76
C GLY A 383 -7.99 -14.50 19.21
N LYS A 384 -7.56 -15.29 20.20
CA LYS A 384 -7.62 -14.89 21.60
C LYS A 384 -6.45 -14.01 21.98
N LEU A 385 -6.68 -13.14 22.97
CA LEU A 385 -5.62 -12.37 23.59
C LEU A 385 -4.68 -13.32 24.36
N ALA A 386 -3.38 -13.08 24.24
CA ALA A 386 -2.30 -13.73 24.97
C ALA A 386 -2.06 -13.01 26.32
N ASP A 387 -1.15 -13.57 27.12
CA ASP A 387 -0.70 -12.96 28.38
C ASP A 387 0.51 -12.02 28.19
N ALA A 388 0.86 -11.67 26.95
CA ALA A 388 1.96 -10.78 26.61
C ALA A 388 1.64 -10.04 25.30
N GLY A 389 2.33 -8.94 25.03
CA GLY A 389 2.15 -8.11 23.84
C GLY A 389 1.64 -6.72 24.21
N ASP A 390 2.50 -5.73 24.03
CA ASP A 390 2.24 -4.35 24.44
C ASP A 390 1.60 -3.55 23.30
N LEU A 391 0.61 -2.74 23.65
CA LEU A 391 -0.05 -1.80 22.74
C LEU A 391 0.30 -0.38 23.16
N GLU A 392 0.99 0.35 22.30
CA GLU A 392 1.32 1.76 22.52
C GLU A 392 0.69 2.63 21.44
N LEU A 393 -0.18 3.55 21.87
CA LEU A 393 -0.77 4.60 21.06
C LEU A 393 -0.27 5.95 21.59
N SER A 394 0.41 6.72 20.74
CA SER A 394 0.98 8.01 21.10
C SER A 394 0.64 9.04 20.04
N THR A 395 -0.01 10.14 20.44
CA THR A 395 -0.32 11.26 19.56
C THR A 395 0.23 12.58 20.09
N SER A 396 0.61 13.49 19.20
CA SER A 396 0.94 14.87 19.59
C SER A 396 -0.30 15.74 19.81
N GLY A 397 -1.45 15.34 19.29
CA GLY A 397 -2.77 15.95 19.45
C GLY A 397 -3.79 15.00 20.08
N GLN A 398 -5.07 15.15 19.70
CA GLN A 398 -6.18 14.34 20.23
C GLN A 398 -6.06 12.86 19.81
N LEU A 399 -6.38 11.98 20.76
CA LEU A 399 -6.52 10.55 20.54
C LEU A 399 -7.95 10.12 20.87
N SER A 400 -8.70 9.62 19.90
CA SER A 400 -10.03 9.07 20.09
C SER A 400 -10.06 7.61 19.64
N ALA A 401 -10.48 6.68 20.50
CA ALA A 401 -10.54 5.25 20.21
C ALA A 401 -11.81 4.63 20.82
N HIS A 402 -12.88 4.57 20.02
CA HIS A 402 -14.22 4.19 20.48
C HIS A 402 -14.56 2.70 20.30
N GLY A 403 -13.65 1.90 19.75
CA GLY A 403 -13.83 0.47 19.49
C GLY A 403 -13.19 -0.42 20.55
N GLN A 404 -12.42 -1.42 20.11
CA GLN A 404 -11.65 -2.31 20.98
C GLN A 404 -10.17 -1.91 20.98
N THR A 405 -9.61 -1.68 22.16
CA THR A 405 -8.19 -1.36 22.37
C THR A 405 -7.62 -2.32 23.42
N LEU A 406 -7.01 -3.42 22.98
CA LEU A 406 -6.71 -4.59 23.81
C LEU A 406 -5.21 -4.93 23.79
N ALA A 407 -4.59 -5.06 24.96
CA ALA A 407 -3.21 -5.54 25.10
C ALA A 407 -3.18 -6.81 25.96
N GLY A 408 -2.47 -7.84 25.50
CA GLY A 408 -2.14 -8.99 26.34
C GLY A 408 -1.14 -8.64 27.45
N GLY A 409 -0.27 -7.66 27.18
CA GLY A 409 0.68 -7.04 28.10
C GLY A 409 0.23 -5.65 28.54
N ASP A 410 1.13 -4.67 28.44
CA ASP A 410 0.87 -3.30 28.84
C ASP A 410 0.13 -2.52 27.75
N LEU A 411 -0.78 -1.65 28.18
CA LEU A 411 -1.49 -0.72 27.31
C LEU A 411 -1.11 0.71 27.68
N SER A 412 -0.55 1.45 26.74
CA SER A 412 -0.28 2.87 26.91
C SER A 412 -0.96 3.71 25.83
N VAL A 413 -1.82 4.63 26.25
CA VAL A 413 -2.57 5.55 25.39
C VAL A 413 -2.23 6.97 25.82
N ARG A 414 -1.51 7.72 24.98
CA ARG A 414 -1.03 9.07 25.27
C ARG A 414 -1.44 10.05 24.18
N GLY A 415 -1.92 11.23 24.56
CA GLY A 415 -2.28 12.32 23.65
C GLY A 415 -2.43 13.66 24.37
N GLN A 416 -2.90 14.69 23.67
CA GLN A 416 -3.30 15.99 24.25
C GLN A 416 -4.81 16.06 24.47
N GLY A 417 -5.33 14.97 25.02
CA GLY A 417 -6.74 14.61 25.09
C GLY A 417 -6.88 13.16 24.67
N VAL A 418 -7.48 12.34 25.52
CA VAL A 418 -7.74 10.92 25.26
C VAL A 418 -9.23 10.66 25.43
N ASP A 419 -9.87 10.19 24.37
CA ASP A 419 -11.27 9.79 24.38
C ASP A 419 -11.39 8.31 24.03
N VAL A 420 -11.73 7.50 25.02
CA VAL A 420 -12.06 6.09 24.90
C VAL A 420 -13.52 5.84 25.28
N SER A 421 -14.40 6.83 25.12
CA SER A 421 -15.82 6.69 25.43
C SER A 421 -16.49 5.62 24.56
N GLY A 422 -17.40 4.87 25.18
CA GLY A 422 -18.10 3.75 24.55
C GLY A 422 -17.23 2.54 24.19
N SER A 423 -15.92 2.58 24.50
CA SER A 423 -14.97 1.56 24.07
C SER A 423 -14.92 0.33 24.98
N GLN A 424 -14.24 -0.71 24.50
CA GLN A 424 -13.67 -1.76 25.34
C GLN A 424 -12.14 -1.62 25.35
N THR A 425 -11.59 -1.24 26.50
CA THR A 425 -10.16 -0.98 26.66
C THR A 425 -9.58 -1.92 27.71
N GLN A 426 -8.48 -2.61 27.40
CA GLN A 426 -7.89 -3.59 28.30
C GLN A 426 -6.36 -3.67 28.19
N GLY A 427 -5.68 -3.83 29.32
CA GLY A 427 -4.25 -4.18 29.40
C GLY A 427 -3.85 -4.55 30.83
N LYS A 428 -2.70 -5.19 31.06
CA LYS A 428 -2.24 -5.56 32.42
C LYS A 428 -1.90 -4.34 33.25
N ARG A 429 -0.95 -3.53 32.76
CA ARG A 429 -0.73 -2.16 33.23
C ARG A 429 -1.26 -1.20 32.17
N LEU A 430 -2.25 -0.40 32.55
CA LEU A 430 -2.94 0.50 31.66
C LEU A 430 -2.64 1.95 32.03
N LEU A 431 -2.09 2.71 31.09
CA LEU A 431 -1.94 4.16 31.20
C LEU A 431 -2.84 4.86 30.18
N LEU A 432 -3.77 5.69 30.67
CA LEU A 432 -4.41 6.73 29.88
C LEU A 432 -3.81 8.07 30.26
N ASP A 433 -3.12 8.73 29.33
CA ASP A 433 -2.49 10.03 29.56
C ASP A 433 -3.03 11.06 28.57
N GLY A 434 -3.96 11.89 29.04
CA GLY A 434 -4.53 13.00 28.29
C GLY A 434 -3.61 14.22 28.18
N GLY A 435 -2.41 14.19 28.77
CA GLY A 435 -1.49 15.33 28.75
C GLY A 435 -2.14 16.58 29.36
N ALA A 436 -2.18 17.68 28.61
CA ALA A 436 -2.87 18.91 29.03
C ALA A 436 -4.40 18.87 28.82
N GLY A 437 -4.91 17.84 28.15
CA GLY A 437 -6.33 17.65 27.81
C GLY A 437 -7.12 16.79 28.80
N ASP A 438 -8.35 16.50 28.41
CA ASP A 438 -9.29 15.64 29.15
C ASP A 438 -8.95 14.16 28.94
N VAL A 439 -9.41 13.32 29.88
CA VAL A 439 -9.57 11.88 29.65
C VAL A 439 -11.05 11.55 29.71
N ASN A 440 -11.61 11.07 28.60
CA ASN A 440 -13.01 10.67 28.48
C ASN A 440 -13.12 9.14 28.41
N THR A 441 -13.82 8.57 29.36
CA THR A 441 -14.11 7.13 29.55
C THR A 441 -15.62 6.90 29.69
N ALA A 442 -16.45 7.87 29.30
CA ALA A 442 -17.89 7.79 29.43
C ALA A 442 -18.44 6.56 28.69
N SER A 443 -19.32 5.79 29.32
CA SER A 443 -19.89 4.55 28.79
C SER A 443 -18.87 3.48 28.35
N ALA A 444 -17.60 3.62 28.71
CA ALA A 444 -16.55 2.67 28.35
C ALA A 444 -16.46 1.52 29.36
N LYS A 445 -15.87 0.40 28.93
CA LYS A 445 -15.41 -0.69 29.82
C LYS A 445 -13.89 -0.71 29.78
N VAL A 446 -13.25 -0.20 30.84
CA VAL A 446 -11.80 -0.12 30.96
C VAL A 446 -11.33 -1.08 32.06
N ASN A 447 -10.59 -2.12 31.69
CA ASN A 447 -10.14 -3.17 32.60
C ASN A 447 -8.60 -3.26 32.63
N ALA A 448 -8.02 -3.37 33.82
CA ALA A 448 -6.60 -3.64 34.00
C ALA A 448 -6.29 -4.34 35.32
N ASN A 449 -5.06 -4.78 35.54
CA ASN A 449 -4.61 -5.14 36.90
C ASN A 449 -4.19 -3.86 37.64
N GLU A 450 -3.41 -3.03 36.95
CA GLU A 450 -3.01 -1.70 37.42
C GLU A 450 -3.42 -0.65 36.40
N MET A 451 -4.10 0.39 36.86
CA MET A 451 -4.57 1.49 36.03
C MET A 451 -4.00 2.81 36.52
N THR A 452 -3.42 3.58 35.60
CA THR A 452 -3.06 4.99 35.82
C THR A 452 -3.81 5.84 34.83
N VAL A 453 -4.53 6.85 35.33
CA VAL A 453 -5.17 7.87 34.50
C VAL A 453 -4.57 9.23 34.83
N ARG A 454 -4.02 9.89 33.82
CA ARG A 454 -3.43 11.23 33.90
C ARG A 454 -4.23 12.18 33.03
N THR A 455 -4.69 13.28 33.61
CA THR A 455 -5.40 14.33 32.86
C THR A 455 -5.04 15.72 33.38
N GLY A 456 -4.75 16.63 32.46
CA GLY A 456 -4.57 18.06 32.76
C GLY A 456 -5.86 18.78 33.14
N LYS A 457 -7.01 18.21 32.77
CA LYS A 457 -8.34 18.82 32.94
C LYS A 457 -9.29 17.87 33.67
N LEU A 458 -10.29 17.34 32.97
CA LEU A 458 -11.38 16.50 33.50
C LEU A 458 -11.16 15.03 33.15
N LEU A 459 -11.41 14.16 34.13
CA LEU A 459 -11.73 12.75 33.88
C LEU A 459 -13.25 12.59 33.83
N ASN A 460 -13.80 12.27 32.66
CA ASN A 460 -15.22 11.95 32.51
C ASN A 460 -15.41 10.42 32.47
N ASN A 461 -16.09 9.84 33.46
CA ASN A 461 -16.45 8.42 33.50
C ASN A 461 -17.97 8.22 33.59
N ALA A 462 -18.77 9.14 33.04
CA ALA A 462 -20.23 9.05 33.10
C ALA A 462 -20.73 7.76 32.42
N GLY A 463 -21.40 6.89 33.19
CA GLY A 463 -21.87 5.58 32.73
C GLY A 463 -20.77 4.57 32.36
N GLY A 464 -19.48 4.92 32.57
CA GLY A 464 -18.35 4.05 32.29
C GLY A 464 -17.93 3.20 33.50
N THR A 465 -17.22 2.10 33.25
CA THR A 465 -16.65 1.22 34.27
C THR A 465 -15.13 1.23 34.16
N LEU A 466 -14.46 1.61 35.26
CA LEU A 466 -13.02 1.47 35.45
C LEU A 466 -12.77 0.35 36.47
N SER A 467 -12.21 -0.77 36.05
CA SER A 467 -11.93 -1.92 36.91
C SER A 467 -10.44 -2.24 36.93
N ALA A 468 -9.82 -2.18 38.10
CA ALA A 468 -8.47 -2.65 38.34
C ALA A 468 -8.24 -2.98 39.82
N GLU A 469 -7.19 -3.76 40.11
CA GLU A 469 -6.74 -4.00 41.49
C GLU A 469 -6.23 -2.71 42.12
N THR A 470 -5.50 -1.92 41.33
CA THR A 470 -5.01 -0.58 41.73
C THR A 470 -5.38 0.46 40.69
N ILE A 471 -5.97 1.58 41.13
CA ILE A 471 -6.30 2.74 40.29
C ILE A 471 -5.59 3.99 40.83
N ASN A 472 -4.72 4.56 40.01
CA ASN A 472 -3.98 5.79 40.29
C ASN A 472 -4.51 6.93 39.40
N LEU A 473 -5.21 7.89 40.01
CA LEU A 473 -5.67 9.10 39.32
C LEU A 473 -4.69 10.25 39.60
N GLN A 474 -4.14 10.84 38.55
CA GLN A 474 -3.15 11.89 38.65
C GLN A 474 -3.57 13.10 37.81
N ARG A 475 -3.41 14.28 38.37
CA ARG A 475 -3.34 15.52 37.59
C ARG A 475 -1.86 15.84 37.39
N PRO A 476 -1.38 16.19 36.18
CA PRO A 476 -0.04 16.71 35.98
C PRO A 476 0.20 17.82 37.00
N ARG A 477 1.16 17.60 37.91
CA ARG A 477 1.43 18.48 39.04
C ARG A 477 1.77 19.89 38.53
N THR A 478 0.88 20.85 38.75
CA THR A 478 1.29 22.06 39.47
C THR A 478 1.00 21.77 40.95
N SER A 479 2.06 21.81 41.75
CA SER A 479 2.18 21.51 43.19
C SER A 479 0.89 21.57 44.02
N VAL A 480 0.48 20.48 44.68
CA VAL A 480 0.16 20.37 46.13
C VAL A 480 -0.04 18.87 46.47
N THR A 481 0.57 18.44 47.57
CA THR A 481 0.49 17.09 48.14
C THR A 481 -0.75 16.93 49.01
N ARG A 482 -1.66 16.00 48.73
CA ARG A 482 -2.50 15.32 49.75
C ARG A 482 -2.85 13.88 49.35
N LYS A 483 -2.77 13.00 50.36
CA LYS A 483 -3.02 11.55 50.37
C LYS A 483 -4.51 11.27 50.12
N ALA A 484 -4.85 10.39 49.17
CA ALA A 484 -6.24 9.94 48.96
C ALA A 484 -6.35 8.43 49.25
N THR A 485 -7.30 8.11 50.11
CA THR A 485 -7.68 6.76 50.56
C THR A 485 -8.66 6.12 49.58
N SER A 486 -8.53 4.83 49.32
CA SER A 486 -9.36 4.04 48.41
C SER A 486 -10.82 3.91 48.87
N SER A 487 -11.79 4.05 47.96
CA SER A 487 -13.12 3.44 48.08
C SER A 487 -13.77 3.26 46.71
N SER A 488 -14.43 2.12 46.53
CA SER A 488 -15.20 1.79 45.32
C SER A 488 -16.29 2.82 45.06
N VAL A 489 -16.34 3.39 43.86
CA VAL A 489 -17.46 4.26 43.45
C VAL A 489 -18.51 3.38 42.78
N ALA A 490 -19.52 2.99 43.54
CA ALA A 490 -20.81 2.56 43.01
C ALA A 490 -21.72 3.81 42.96
N ALA A 491 -22.03 4.29 41.76
CA ALA A 491 -22.95 5.41 41.58
C ALA A 491 -24.40 4.92 41.80
N THR A 492 -25.12 5.55 42.72
CA THR A 492 -26.57 5.40 42.86
C THR A 492 -27.24 6.65 42.29
N ARG A 493 -28.11 6.41 41.30
CA ARG A 493 -29.12 7.25 40.61
C ARG A 493 -28.76 8.66 40.15
#